data_AF-A0A429YJ44-F1
#
_entry.id   AF-A0A429YJ44-F1
#
_cell.length_a   1.000
_cell.length_b   1.000
_cell.length_c   1.000
_cell.angle_alpha   90.00
_cell.angle_beta   90.00
_cell.angle_gamma   90.00
#
_symmetry.space_group_name_H-M   'P 1'
#
loop_
_entity.id
_entity.type
_entity.pdbx_description
1 polymer ?
#
loop_
_entity_poly.entity_id
_entity_poly.type
_entity_poly.pdbx_seq_one_letter_code
_entity_poly.pdbx_strand_id
1 'polypeptide(L)'
;MAVTLSANVDDQMALKVRSVAEKEHRSVSNVVSSALAVFTGLPKDVRDTLLELQSHQDVNGIRRLSREMMAAVSRLRLETATERLTAEGVFGGPDAGAEEIDLMEEATRLSEAAGRAKPDR
;
A
#
# COMPACT_ATOMS: atom_id res chain seq x y z
N MET A 1 10.44 -27.42 0.59
CA MET A 1 11.92 -27.52 0.69
C MET A 1 12.49 -26.11 0.68
N ALA A 2 13.41 -25.79 1.58
CA ALA A 2 14.09 -24.48 1.58
C ALA A 2 15.40 -24.59 0.80
N VAL A 3 15.65 -23.63 -0.10
CA VAL A 3 16.88 -23.54 -0.90
C VAL A 3 17.61 -22.25 -0.52
N THR A 4 18.91 -22.33 -0.29
CA THR A 4 19.74 -21.17 0.02
C THR A 4 20.26 -20.55 -1.27
N LEU A 5 20.02 -19.25 -1.44
CA LEU A 5 20.59 -18.44 -2.51
C LEU A 5 21.65 -17.52 -1.93
N SER A 6 22.81 -17.45 -2.58
CA SER A 6 23.90 -16.53 -2.22
C SER A 6 24.19 -15.62 -3.39
N ALA A 7 24.28 -14.32 -3.11
CA ALA A 7 24.63 -13.29 -4.07
C ALA A 7 25.42 -12.19 -3.37
N ASN A 8 26.36 -11.59 -4.09
CA ASN A 8 27.08 -10.42 -3.62
C ASN A 8 26.27 -9.16 -3.94
N VAL A 9 26.16 -8.28 -2.96
CA VAL A 9 25.55 -6.95 -3.09
C VAL A 9 26.55 -5.91 -2.63
N ASP A 10 26.45 -4.69 -3.15
CA ASP A 10 27.27 -3.58 -2.67
C ASP A 10 26.85 -3.13 -1.24
N ASP A 11 27.75 -2.40 -0.58
CA ASP A 11 27.56 -1.93 0.79
C ASP A 11 26.33 -1.03 0.94
N GLN A 12 26.01 -0.22 -0.07
CA GLN A 12 24.87 0.69 -0.03
C GLN A 12 23.55 -0.08 -0.06
N MET A 13 23.47 -1.13 -0.89
CA MET A 13 22.32 -2.02 -0.95
C MET A 13 22.19 -2.83 0.35
N ALA A 14 23.29 -3.35 0.89
CA ALA A 14 23.29 -4.06 2.16
C ALA A 14 22.74 -3.20 3.30
N LEU A 15 23.15 -1.92 3.38
CA LEU A 15 22.65 -0.96 4.36
C LEU A 15 21.16 -0.67 4.18
N LYS A 16 20.70 -0.45 2.93
CA LYS A 16 19.28 -0.22 2.63
C LYS A 16 18.42 -1.40 3.07
N VAL A 17 18.82 -2.63 2.75
CA VAL A 17 18.07 -3.84 3.13
C VAL A 17 18.00 -4.00 4.64
N ARG A 18 19.10 -3.76 5.37
CA ARG A 18 19.08 -3.78 6.85
C ARG A 18 18.15 -2.73 7.43
N SER A 19 18.18 -1.51 6.91
CA SER A 19 17.29 -0.44 7.36
C SER A 19 15.81 -0.78 7.15
N VAL A 20 15.46 -1.41 6.03
CA VAL A 20 14.09 -1.88 5.77
C VAL A 20 13.71 -3.00 6.74
N ALA A 21 14.60 -3.97 6.94
CA ALA A 21 14.39 -5.08 7.87
C ALA A 21 14.11 -4.58 9.31
N GLU A 22 14.89 -3.61 9.78
CA GLU A 22 14.69 -2.99 11.10
C GLU A 22 13.36 -2.24 11.20
N LYS A 23 13.04 -1.41 10.20
CA LYS A 23 11.80 -0.62 10.16
C LYS A 23 10.54 -1.49 10.11
N GLU A 24 10.62 -2.64 9.44
CA GLU A 24 9.50 -3.57 9.31
C GLU A 24 9.48 -4.64 10.42
N HIS A 25 10.45 -4.64 11.35
CA HIS A 25 10.63 -5.69 12.36
C HIS A 25 10.71 -7.11 11.76
N ARG A 26 11.45 -7.24 10.65
CA ARG A 26 11.61 -8.50 9.90
C ARG A 26 13.08 -8.88 9.80
N SER A 27 13.35 -10.16 9.56
CA SER A 27 14.72 -10.60 9.24
C SER A 27 15.11 -10.18 7.82
N VAL A 28 16.40 -9.95 7.60
CA VAL A 28 16.98 -9.64 6.27
C VAL A 28 16.59 -10.71 5.25
N SER A 29 16.66 -11.99 5.62
CA SER A 29 16.28 -13.09 4.74
C SER A 29 14.80 -13.02 4.31
N ASN A 30 13.89 -12.61 5.20
CA ASN A 30 12.48 -12.44 4.88
C ASN A 30 12.25 -11.25 3.94
N VAL A 31 12.95 -10.13 4.17
CA VAL A 31 12.91 -8.97 3.26
C VAL A 31 13.38 -9.35 1.85
N VAL A 32 14.54 -10.03 1.75
CA VAL A 32 15.08 -10.48 0.46
C VAL A 32 14.14 -11.48 -0.21
N SER A 33 13.60 -12.44 0.53
CA SER A 33 12.65 -13.43 0.00
C SER A 33 11.38 -12.76 -0.55
N SER A 34 10.80 -11.79 0.17
CA SER A 34 9.63 -11.05 -0.32
C SER A 34 9.96 -10.17 -1.51
N ALA A 35 11.11 -9.50 -1.51
CA ALA A 35 11.55 -8.69 -2.65
C ALA A 35 11.69 -9.55 -3.92
N LEU A 36 12.26 -10.75 -3.81
CA LEU A 36 12.36 -11.69 -4.93
C LEU A 36 10.97 -12.17 -5.39
N ALA A 37 10.07 -12.51 -4.47
CA ALA A 37 8.71 -12.95 -4.80
C ALA A 37 7.93 -11.85 -5.55
N VAL A 38 8.00 -10.60 -5.08
CA VAL A 38 7.38 -9.46 -5.75
C VAL A 38 8.03 -9.23 -7.11
N PHE A 39 9.36 -9.11 -7.15
CA PHE A 39 10.07 -8.79 -8.38
C PHE A 39 9.87 -9.84 -9.47
N THR A 40 9.93 -11.14 -9.14
CA THR A 40 9.71 -12.22 -10.11
C THR A 40 8.26 -12.36 -10.57
N GLY A 41 7.29 -11.91 -9.78
CA GLY A 41 5.88 -11.89 -10.15
C GLY A 41 5.49 -10.75 -11.11
N LEU A 42 6.32 -9.71 -11.26
CA LEU A 42 6.03 -8.60 -12.17
C LEU A 42 6.24 -9.01 -13.64
N PRO A 43 5.44 -8.49 -14.61
CA PRO A 43 5.71 -8.65 -16.04
C PRO A 43 7.10 -8.13 -16.42
N LYS A 44 7.71 -8.72 -17.46
CA LYS A 44 9.07 -8.35 -17.90
C LYS A 44 9.20 -6.84 -18.17
N ASP A 45 8.26 -6.28 -18.92
CA ASP A 45 8.30 -4.85 -19.30
C ASP A 45 8.28 -3.93 -18.06
N VAL A 46 7.56 -4.32 -17.00
CA VAL A 46 7.53 -3.57 -15.74
C VAL A 46 8.88 -3.65 -15.03
N ARG A 47 9.50 -4.83 -14.98
CA ARG A 47 10.83 -4.98 -14.37
C ARG A 47 11.89 -4.19 -15.12
N ASP A 48 11.86 -4.26 -16.45
CA ASP A 48 12.81 -3.55 -17.31
C ASP A 48 12.68 -2.03 -17.11
N THR A 49 11.45 -1.51 -17.06
CA THR A 49 11.18 -0.09 -16.75
C THR A 49 11.69 0.31 -15.36
N LEU A 50 11.46 -0.51 -14.34
CA LEU A 50 11.94 -0.23 -12.98
C LEU A 50 13.48 -0.20 -12.90
N LEU A 51 14.16 -1.11 -13.60
CA LEU A 51 15.61 -1.15 -13.68
C LEU A 51 16.17 0.05 -14.45
N GLU A 52 15.51 0.47 -15.53
CA GLU A 52 15.91 1.65 -16.31
C GLU A 52 15.80 2.94 -15.48
N LEU A 53 14.70 3.11 -14.75
CA LEU A 53 14.52 4.25 -13.85
C LEU A 53 15.59 4.29 -12.74
N GLN A 54 15.97 3.11 -12.23
CA GLN A 54 17.02 2.98 -11.23
C GLN A 54 18.41 3.30 -11.81
N SER A 55 18.73 2.83 -13.03
CA SER A 55 20.03 3.04 -13.66
C SER A 55 20.27 4.50 -14.04
N HIS A 56 19.23 5.19 -14.50
CA HIS A 56 19.31 6.61 -14.86
C HIS A 56 19.31 7.55 -13.66
N GLN A 57 19.20 7.01 -12.43
CA GLN A 57 18.99 7.79 -11.20
C GLN A 57 17.86 8.81 -11.36
N ASP A 58 16.81 8.48 -12.13
CA ASP A 58 15.68 9.38 -12.33
C ASP A 58 14.78 9.36 -11.09
N VAL A 59 15.20 10.11 -10.08
CA VAL A 59 14.48 10.25 -8.81
C VAL A 59 13.07 10.81 -9.05
N ASN A 60 12.86 11.63 -10.08
CA ASN A 60 11.55 12.20 -10.40
C ASN A 60 10.63 11.15 -11.02
N GLY A 61 11.14 10.35 -11.96
CA GLY A 61 10.45 9.21 -12.54
C GLY A 61 10.05 8.18 -11.49
N ILE A 62 10.98 7.78 -10.62
CA ILE A 62 10.70 6.84 -9.51
C ILE A 62 9.63 7.39 -8.57
N ARG A 63 9.72 8.68 -8.20
CA ARG A 63 8.72 9.32 -7.31
C ARG A 63 7.35 9.39 -7.95
N ARG A 64 7.27 9.73 -9.24
CA ARG A 64 6.00 9.76 -9.98
C ARG A 64 5.37 8.37 -10.03
N LEU A 65 6.14 7.37 -10.44
CA LEU A 65 5.70 5.98 -10.48
C LEU A 65 5.23 5.51 -9.10
N SER A 66 5.97 5.82 -8.04
CA SER A 66 5.61 5.47 -6.67
C SER A 66 4.25 6.05 -6.25
N ARG A 67 3.96 7.30 -6.63
CA ARG A 67 2.65 7.92 -6.36
C ARG A 67 1.52 7.25 -7.13
N GLU A 68 1.73 6.97 -8.41
CA GLU A 68 0.75 6.29 -9.26
C GLU A 68 0.47 4.87 -8.73
N MET A 69 1.50 4.13 -8.34
CA MET A 69 1.38 2.82 -7.69
C MET A 69 0.63 2.90 -6.36
N MET A 70 0.93 3.87 -5.50
CA MET A 70 0.19 4.06 -4.25
C MET A 70 -1.30 4.34 -4.50
N ALA A 71 -1.61 5.16 -5.50
CA ALA A 71 -3.00 5.44 -5.85
C ALA A 71 -3.73 4.16 -6.33
N ALA A 72 -3.08 3.35 -7.16
CA ALA A 72 -3.62 2.07 -7.63
C ALA A 72 -3.81 1.07 -6.47
N VAL A 73 -2.82 0.95 -5.58
CA VAL A 73 -2.89 0.08 -4.39
C VAL A 73 -4.01 0.51 -3.45
N SER A 74 -4.18 1.82 -3.24
CA SER A 74 -5.26 2.35 -2.39
C SER A 74 -6.65 2.04 -2.96
N ARG A 75 -6.83 2.15 -4.29
CA ARG A 75 -8.08 1.77 -4.96
C ARG A 75 -8.39 0.29 -4.78
N LEU A 76 -7.40 -0.57 -5.05
CA LEU A 76 -7.57 -2.01 -4.91
C LEU A 76 -7.85 -2.43 -3.46
N ARG A 77 -7.22 -1.77 -2.48
CA ARG A 77 -7.51 -1.99 -1.06
C ARG A 77 -8.93 -1.57 -0.69
N LEU A 78 -9.40 -0.43 -1.22
CA LEU A 78 -10.77 0.04 -1.02
C LEU A 78 -11.77 -0.96 -1.61
N GLU A 79 -11.59 -1.35 -2.86
CA GLU A 79 -12.44 -2.34 -3.54
C GLU A 79 -12.51 -3.65 -2.74
N THR A 80 -11.36 -4.19 -2.34
CA THR A 80 -11.28 -5.41 -1.52
C THR A 80 -11.98 -5.25 -0.16
N ALA A 81 -11.86 -4.08 0.47
CA ALA A 81 -12.52 -3.80 1.75
C ALA A 81 -14.03 -3.69 1.58
N THR A 82 -14.51 -3.03 0.52
CA THR A 82 -15.93 -2.93 0.19
C THR A 82 -16.52 -4.30 -0.08
N GLU A 83 -15.86 -5.14 -0.88
CA GLU A 83 -16.29 -6.53 -1.13
C GLU A 83 -16.42 -7.33 0.17
N ARG A 84 -15.47 -7.19 1.10
CA ARG A 84 -15.53 -7.83 2.41
C ARG A 84 -16.70 -7.34 3.25
N LEU A 85 -16.93 -6.03 3.32
CA LEU A 85 -18.03 -5.45 4.09
C LEU A 85 -19.41 -5.85 3.55
N THR A 86 -19.55 -5.93 2.23
CA THR A 86 -20.76 -6.44 1.59
C THR A 86 -20.95 -7.94 1.88
N ALA A 87 -19.88 -8.74 1.84
CA ALA A 87 -19.93 -10.17 2.17
C ALA A 87 -20.23 -10.43 3.65
N GLU A 88 -19.82 -9.54 4.55
CA GLU A 88 -20.11 -9.60 6.00
C GLU A 88 -21.52 -9.09 6.35
N GLY A 89 -22.30 -8.64 5.36
CA GLY A 89 -23.70 -8.22 5.56
C GLY A 89 -23.86 -6.91 6.33
N VAL A 90 -22.80 -6.11 6.45
CA VAL A 90 -22.83 -4.80 7.13
C VAL A 90 -23.78 -3.82 6.42
N PHE A 91 -24.04 -4.04 5.13
CA PHE A 91 -25.03 -3.31 4.34
C PHE A 91 -25.99 -4.30 3.68
N GLY A 92 -27.07 -4.71 4.38
CA GLY A 92 -28.06 -5.59 3.74
C GLY A 92 -29.04 -6.33 4.65
N GLY A 93 -29.68 -5.65 5.60
CA GLY A 93 -30.96 -6.10 6.16
C GLY A 93 -32.13 -5.30 5.54
N PRO A 94 -33.37 -5.80 5.53
CA PRO A 94 -34.53 -5.08 5.00
C PRO A 94 -34.86 -3.72 5.68
N ASP A 95 -34.16 -3.37 6.76
CA ASP A 95 -34.16 -2.04 7.42
C ASP A 95 -33.03 -1.09 6.94
N ALA A 96 -32.16 -1.53 6.01
CA ALA A 96 -30.95 -0.79 5.61
C ALA A 96 -31.21 0.58 4.96
N GLY A 97 -32.42 0.81 4.43
CA GLY A 97 -32.80 2.12 3.90
C GLY A 97 -33.03 3.19 4.98
N ALA A 98 -33.39 2.77 6.21
CA ALA A 98 -33.49 3.67 7.36
C ALA A 98 -32.09 3.93 7.95
N GLU A 99 -31.26 2.89 8.03
CA GLU A 99 -29.88 3.00 8.54
C GLU A 99 -28.95 3.80 7.62
N GLU A 100 -29.11 3.74 6.30
CA GLU A 100 -28.27 4.50 5.35
C GLU A 100 -28.50 6.02 5.47
N ILE A 101 -29.75 6.45 5.66
CA ILE A 101 -30.09 7.86 5.90
C ILE A 101 -29.53 8.31 7.25
N ASP A 102 -29.71 7.50 8.30
CA ASP A 102 -29.16 7.80 9.63
C ASP A 102 -27.61 7.82 9.62
N LEU A 103 -26.97 6.95 8.86
CA LEU A 103 -25.51 6.91 8.70
C LEU A 103 -24.99 8.15 7.94
N MET A 104 -25.68 8.57 6.88
CA MET A 104 -25.36 9.80 6.16
C MET A 104 -25.58 11.05 7.01
N GLU A 105 -26.63 11.10 7.81
CA GLU A 105 -26.87 12.19 8.76
C GLU A 105 -25.79 12.24 9.85
N GLU A 106 -25.38 11.10 10.40
CA GLU A 106 -24.32 11.05 11.42
C GLU A 106 -22.94 11.39 10.83
N ALA A 107 -22.64 10.95 9.61
CA ALA A 107 -21.41 11.34 8.91
C ALA A 107 -21.37 12.84 8.60
N THR A 108 -22.52 13.44 8.25
CA THR A 108 -22.68 14.89 8.07
C THR A 108 -22.45 15.61 9.40
N ARG A 109 -23.06 15.12 10.48
CA ARG A 109 -22.92 15.68 11.84
C ARG A 109 -21.47 15.65 12.33
N LEU A 110 -20.76 14.56 12.10
CA LEU A 110 -19.33 14.41 12.43
C LEU A 110 -18.45 15.34 11.59
N SER A 111 -18.76 15.52 10.31
CA SER A 111 -18.04 16.44 9.42
C SER A 111 -18.25 17.91 9.80
N GLU A 112 -19.46 18.28 10.21
CA GLU A 112 -19.77 19.61 10.73
C GLU A 112 -19.13 19.88 12.10
N ALA A 113 -19.09 18.87 12.98
CA ALA A 113 -18.39 18.96 14.27
C ALA A 113 -16.88 19.14 14.10
N ALA A 114 -16.27 18.41 13.15
CA ALA A 114 -14.87 18.58 12.78
C ALA A 114 -14.58 19.95 12.14
N GLY A 115 -15.53 20.50 11.38
CA GLY A 115 -15.46 21.85 10.81
C GLY A 115 -15.61 22.97 11.84
N ARG A 116 -16.41 22.77 12.90
CA ARG A 116 -16.61 23.73 14.00
C ARG A 116 -15.49 23.74 15.05
N ALA A 117 -14.64 22.72 15.10
CA ALA A 117 -13.53 22.62 16.06
C ALA A 117 -12.29 23.50 15.71
N LYS A 118 -12.41 24.43 14.76
CA LYS A 118 -11.49 25.58 14.62
C LYS A 118 -12.31 26.87 14.57
N PRO A 119 -12.36 27.62 15.68
CA PRO A 119 -11.40 28.69 15.97
C PRO A 119 -10.83 28.55 17.40
N ASP A 120 -9.67 29.05 17.79
CA ASP A 120 -9.04 30.34 17.52
C ASP A 120 -7.51 30.23 17.64
N ARG A 121 -6.82 31.24 17.10
CA ARG A 121 -5.40 31.53 17.34
C ARG A 121 -5.15 32.01 18.76
#